data_AF-A0A845DQN5-F1
#
_entry.id   AF-A0A845DQN5-F1
#
_cell.length_a   1.000
_cell.length_b   1.000
_cell.length_c   1.000
_cell.angle_alpha   90.00
_cell.angle_beta   90.00
_cell.angle_gamma   90.00
#
_symmetry.space_group_name_H-M   'P 1'
#
loop_
_entity.id
_entity.type
_entity.pdbx_description
1 polymer ?
#
loop_
_entity_poly.entity_id
_entity_poly.type
_entity_poly.pdbx_seq_one_letter_code
_entity_poly.pdbx_strand_id
1 'polypeptide(L)' 'MLDNLSWNVFRQTGNVETYLMMKEFESQDQQQSQEPFASSPDPLTTNDQNS' A
#
# COMPACT_ATOMS: atom_id res chain seq x y z
N MET A 1 0.06 3.48 15.34
CA MET A 1 -0.52 4.77 15.80
C MET A 1 -0.54 5.82 14.70
N LEU A 2 0.23 5.68 13.60
CA LEU A 2 0.12 6.55 12.42
C LEU A 2 -1.02 6.18 11.48
N ASP A 3 -1.57 4.96 11.62
CA ASP A 3 -2.75 4.52 10.90
C ASP A 3 -3.84 5.56 11.13
N ASN A 4 -4.23 6.28 10.07
CA ASN A 4 -5.25 7.35 10.03
C ASN A 4 -4.79 8.80 10.18
N LEU A 5 -3.49 9.13 10.29
CA LEU A 5 -3.06 10.53 10.32
C LEU A 5 -3.43 11.27 9.02
N SER A 6 -3.10 10.67 7.88
CA SER A 6 -3.45 11.18 6.55
C SER A 6 -4.96 11.44 6.41
N TRP A 7 -5.78 10.46 6.80
CA TRP A 7 -7.24 10.55 6.78
C TRP A 7 -7.79 11.65 7.69
N ASN A 8 -7.24 11.83 8.88
CA ASN A 8 -7.67 12.87 9.82
C ASN A 8 -7.42 14.27 9.26
N VAL A 9 -6.29 14.49 8.59
CA VAL A 9 -5.98 15.80 7.96
C VAL A 9 -6.91 16.10 6.81
N PHE A 10 -7.25 15.10 5.99
CA PHE A 10 -8.25 15.26 4.95
C PHE A 10 -9.62 15.65 5.54
N ARG A 11 -10.06 14.96 6.59
CA ARG A 11 -11.35 15.25 7.25
C ARG A 11 -11.41 16.65 7.84
N GLN A 12 -10.29 17.21 8.28
CA GLN A 12 -10.21 18.55 8.85
C GLN A 12 -10.11 19.65 7.78
N THR A 13 -9.33 19.42 6.72
CA THR A 13 -8.96 20.48 5.76
C THR A 13 -9.71 20.38 4.43
N GLY A 14 -10.24 19.21 4.09
CA GLY A 14 -10.78 18.89 2.76
C GLY A 14 -9.72 18.92 1.65
N ASN A 15 -8.44 19.10 1.97
CA ASN A 15 -7.39 19.28 0.98
C ASN A 15 -6.86 17.91 0.51
N VAL A 16 -7.24 17.53 -0.71
CA VAL A 16 -6.84 16.26 -1.34
C VAL A 16 -5.34 16.18 -1.60
N GLU A 17 -4.69 17.28 -1.95
CA GLU A 17 -3.25 17.31 -2.24
C GLU A 17 -2.44 17.05 -0.96
N THR A 18 -2.86 17.66 0.15
CA THR A 18 -2.25 17.41 1.47
C THR A 18 -2.46 15.97 1.93
N TYR A 19 -3.65 15.40 1.68
CA TYR A 19 -3.94 13.99 1.97
C TYR A 19 -2.98 13.04 1.23
N LEU A 20 -2.78 13.25 -0.07
CA LEU A 20 -1.91 12.40 -0.89
C LEU A 20 -0.46 12.47 -0.42
N MET A 21 0.07 13.68 -0.20
CA MET A 21 1.42 13.85 0.34
C MET A 21 1.61 13.11 1.67
N MET A 22 0.67 13.24 2.60
CA MET A 22 0.76 12.55 3.90
C MET A 22 0.64 11.04 3.77
N LYS A 23 -0.15 10.56 2.81
CA LYS A 23 -0.32 9.12 2.55
C LYS A 23 0.96 8.50 1.99
N GLU A 24 1.71 9.24 1.15
CA GLU A 24 3.01 8.81 0.63
C GLU A 24 4.05 8.65 1.75
N PHE A 25 4.07 9.54 2.75
CA PHE A 25 4.94 9.40 3.92
C PHE A 25 4.54 8.23 4.83
N GLU A 26 3.24 8.05 5.08
CA GLU A 26 2.70 6.94 5.87
C GLU A 26 3.02 5.57 5.24
N SER A 27 3.12 5.51 3.91
CA SER A 27 3.45 4.28 3.17
C SER A 27 4.93 3.91 3.29
N GLN A 28 5.82 4.90 3.33
CA GLN A 28 7.27 4.68 3.48
C GLN A 28 7.63 4.11 4.87
N ASP A 29 6.96 4.57 5.93
CA ASP A 29 7.16 4.07 7.30
C ASP A 29 6.74 2.59 7.45
N GLN A 30 5.68 2.20 6.76
CA GLN A 30 5.18 0.81 6.75
C GLN A 30 6.11 -0.13 5.97
N GLN A 31 6.71 0.34 4.87
CA GLN A 31 7.68 -0.45 4.09
C GLN A 31 8.98 -0.70 4.86
N GLN A 32 9.38 0.19 5.78
CA GLN A 32 10.57 -0.02 6.60
C GLN A 32 10.32 -1.00 7.77
N SER A 33 9.06 -1.21 8.14
CA SER A 33 8.65 -2.14 9.21
C SER A 33 8.23 -3.53 8.71
N GLN A 34 8.09 -3.72 7.40
CA GLN A 34 7.79 -5.02 6.78
C GLN A 34 9.03 -5.54 6.05
N GLU A 35 9.79 -6.42 6.72
CA GLU A 35 10.72 -7.32 6.03
C GLU A 35 9.96 -8.16 4.98
N PRO A 36 10.58 -8.51 3.83
CA PRO A 36 9.87 -8.98 2.66
C PRO A 36 9.52 -10.46 2.79
N PHE A 37 8.30 -10.78 3.25
CA PHE A 37 7.69 -12.08 2.93
C PHE A 37 7.01 -12.01 1.57
N ALA A 38 7.84 -12.09 0.53
CA ALA A 38 7.39 -12.54 -0.77
C ALA A 38 7.04 -14.04 -0.68
N SER A 39 5.75 -14.35 -0.57
CA SER A 39 5.11 -15.60 -1.03
C SER A 39 3.62 -15.52 -0.70
N SER A 40 2.69 -15.76 -1.62
CA SER A 40 2.77 -16.58 -2.83
C SER A 40 1.53 -16.32 -3.73
N PRO A 41 1.41 -16.98 -4.90
CA PRO A 41 0.96 -16.41 -6.16
C PRO A 41 -0.54 -16.60 -6.44
N ASP A 42 -1.09 -15.79 -7.35
CA ASP A 42 -2.37 -16.14 -8.00
C ASP A 42 -2.14 -17.07 -9.21
N PRO A 43 -2.97 -18.12 -9.39
CA PRO A 43 -2.72 -19.24 -10.30
C PRO A 43 -3.54 -19.12 -11.59
N LEU A 44 -2.92 -18.96 -12.76
CA LEU A 44 -3.43 -19.49 -14.05
C LEU A 44 -2.51 -19.14 -15.23
N THR A 45 -1.71 -20.11 -15.68
CA THR A 45 -1.69 -20.53 -17.09
C THR A 45 -0.92 -21.85 -17.16
N THR A 46 -1.65 -22.95 -17.06
CA THR A 46 -1.14 -24.25 -17.51
C THR A 46 -1.01 -24.13 -19.03
N ASN A 47 0.17 -23.72 -19.48
CA ASN A 47 0.56 -23.89 -20.87
C ASN A 47 0.72 -25.39 -21.10
N ASP A 48 -0.33 -26.01 -21.63
CA ASP A 48 -0.40 -27.39 -22.08
C ASP A 48 0.85 -27.73 -22.92
N GLN A 49 1.76 -28.50 -22.33
CA GLN A 49 2.74 -29.28 -23.07
C GLN A 49 2.16 -30.68 -23.22
N ASN A 50 1.59 -30.98 -24.39
CA ASN A 50 1.41 -32.35 -24.82
C ASN A 50 1.67 -32.53 -26.32
N SER A 51 2.81 -33.19 -26.60
CA SER A 51 3.18 -34.06 -27.73
C SER A 51 3.11 -33.53 -29.17
#